data_AF-A0A8S4PY18-F1
#
_entry.id   AF-A0A8S4PY18-F1
#
_cell.length_a   1.000
_cell.length_b   1.000
_cell.length_c   1.000
_cell.angle_alpha   90.00
_cell.angle_beta   90.00
_cell.angle_gamma   90.00
#
_symmetry.space_group_name_H-M   'P 1'
#
loop_
_entity.id
_entity.type
_entity.pdbx_description
1 polymer ?
#
loop_
_entity_poly.entity_id
_entity_poly.type
_entity_poly.pdbx_seq_one_letter_code
_entity_poly.pdbx_strand_id
1 'polypeptide(L)'
;FRSTVLIIVSEVDKHKHRTLLNINMSSNTSSDEPVANYTTPVVELPTVRQLREISEELGFNLTEDQLEQHRDYLKGFCEAYQKLEELVEPTLEVKFPRTSGHKPTKEENPYNAW
;
A
#
# COMPACT_ATOMS: atom_id res chain seq x y z
N PHE A 1 25.19 -31.27 -32.14
CA PHE A 1 26.40 -31.66 -31.40
C PHE A 1 26.71 -30.57 -30.38
N ARG A 2 26.27 -30.73 -29.12
CA ARG A 2 27.11 -30.82 -27.90
C ARG A 2 28.09 -29.66 -27.66
N SER A 3 27.80 -28.84 -26.64
CA SER A 3 28.71 -28.29 -25.61
C SER A 3 28.00 -27.09 -24.96
N THR A 4 27.35 -27.19 -23.80
CA THR A 4 27.95 -27.32 -22.45
C THR A 4 29.11 -26.36 -22.22
N VAL A 5 28.84 -25.23 -21.60
CA VAL A 5 29.77 -24.57 -20.67
C VAL A 5 28.97 -24.14 -19.45
N LEU A 6 29.22 -24.85 -18.35
CA LEU A 6 28.74 -24.52 -17.01
C LEU A 6 29.30 -23.15 -16.59
N ILE A 7 28.45 -22.28 -16.06
CA ILE A 7 28.88 -21.18 -15.19
C ILE A 7 28.40 -21.51 -13.78
N ILE A 8 29.37 -21.45 -12.87
CA ILE A 8 29.35 -21.94 -11.51
C ILE A 8 28.29 -21.20 -10.69
N VAL A 9 27.47 -21.97 -9.97
CA VAL A 9 26.55 -21.50 -8.93
C VAL A 9 27.40 -21.03 -7.74
N SER A 10 27.45 -19.73 -7.48
CA SER A 10 27.75 -19.20 -6.16
C SER A 10 26.44 -18.75 -5.51
N GLU A 11 25.83 -19.72 -4.83
CA GLU A 11 24.83 -19.54 -3.78
C GLU A 11 25.47 -18.73 -2.63
N VAL A 12 24.92 -17.58 -2.25
CA VAL A 12 24.77 -17.09 -0.86
C VAL A 12 23.74 -15.94 -0.85
N ASP A 13 22.60 -16.22 -0.21
CA ASP A 13 21.60 -15.35 0.43
C ASP A 13 20.78 -14.31 -0.35
N LYS A 14 19.54 -14.75 -0.65
CA LYS A 14 18.24 -14.09 -0.39
C LYS A 14 18.28 -12.69 0.25
N HIS A 15 17.95 -11.65 -0.51
CA HIS A 15 16.60 -11.07 -0.52
C HIS A 15 16.46 -10.04 -1.66
N LYS A 16 15.44 -10.30 -2.46
CA LYS A 16 15.23 -9.83 -3.82
C LYS A 16 14.21 -8.68 -3.80
N HIS A 17 14.64 -7.44 -3.98
CA HIS A 17 13.72 -6.34 -4.32
C HIS A 17 14.33 -5.42 -5.38
N ARG A 18 14.31 -5.87 -6.64
CA ARG A 18 14.24 -4.97 -7.80
C ARG A 18 13.51 -5.67 -8.94
N THR A 19 12.19 -5.70 -8.82
CA THR A 19 11.30 -6.10 -9.91
C THR A 19 11.17 -4.91 -10.86
N LEU A 20 11.59 -5.10 -12.12
CA LEU A 20 11.32 -4.19 -13.21
C LEU A 20 9.85 -4.36 -13.63
N LEU A 21 9.03 -3.31 -13.47
CA LEU A 21 7.66 -3.30 -13.97
C LEU A 21 7.66 -3.12 -15.49
N ASN A 22 7.39 -4.20 -16.20
CA ASN A 22 7.14 -4.21 -17.65
C ASN A 22 5.63 -4.07 -17.86
N ILE A 23 5.16 -2.87 -18.23
CA ILE A 23 3.74 -2.60 -18.48
C ILE A 23 3.43 -3.08 -19.89
N ASN A 24 2.72 -4.20 -20.01
CA ASN A 24 2.11 -4.64 -21.26
C ASN A 24 0.59 -4.56 -21.11
N MET A 25 -0.04 -3.80 -21.99
CA MET A 25 -1.47 -3.52 -21.97
C MET A 25 -2.09 -4.29 -23.14
N SER A 26 -2.89 -5.34 -22.87
CA SER A 26 -4.04 -5.73 -23.69
C SER A 26 -4.83 -6.91 -23.12
N SER A 27 -6.15 -6.76 -23.29
CA SER A 27 -7.21 -7.77 -23.40
C SER A 27 -7.53 -8.64 -22.18
N ASN A 28 -8.56 -8.17 -21.44
CA ASN A 28 -9.77 -8.90 -21.07
C ASN A 28 -9.69 -10.43 -20.99
N THR A 29 -9.77 -10.98 -19.77
CA THR A 29 -10.16 -12.38 -19.53
C THR A 29 -11.17 -12.44 -18.39
N SER A 30 -12.42 -12.70 -18.77
CA SER A 30 -13.48 -13.15 -17.87
C SER A 30 -13.34 -14.66 -17.67
N SER A 31 -13.23 -15.10 -16.41
CA SER A 31 -13.60 -16.46 -15.98
C SER A 31 -13.53 -16.55 -14.45
N ASP A 32 -14.70 -16.44 -13.83
CA ASP A 32 -15.14 -17.10 -12.59
C ASP A 32 -14.08 -17.67 -11.64
N GLU A 33 -13.36 -16.79 -10.94
CA GLU A 33 -12.68 -17.12 -9.68
C GLU A 33 -13.48 -16.45 -8.55
N PRO A 34 -13.75 -17.12 -7.40
CA PRO A 34 -14.33 -16.43 -6.26
C PRO A 34 -13.32 -15.39 -5.80
N VAL A 35 -13.52 -14.14 -6.20
CA VAL A 35 -12.73 -13.00 -5.75
C VAL A 35 -12.99 -12.88 -4.26
N ALA A 36 -12.15 -13.53 -3.46
CA ALA A 36 -12.10 -13.32 -2.02
C ALA A 36 -11.91 -11.82 -1.84
N ASN A 37 -12.95 -11.15 -1.35
CA ASN A 37 -12.91 -9.75 -0.98
C ASN A 37 -11.88 -9.61 0.14
N TYR A 38 -10.65 -9.25 -0.20
CA TYR A 38 -9.60 -8.96 0.77
C TYR A 38 -9.86 -7.58 1.39
N THR A 39 -10.98 -7.43 2.10
CA THR A 39 -11.23 -6.23 2.90
C THR A 39 -10.31 -6.29 4.12
N THR A 40 -9.08 -5.81 3.96
CA THR A 40 -8.17 -5.54 5.07
C THR A 40 -8.67 -4.29 5.80
N PRO A 41 -8.83 -4.31 7.13
CA PRO A 41 -9.21 -3.12 7.88
C PRO A 41 -8.15 -2.03 7.69
N VAL A 42 -8.57 -0.80 7.43
CA VAL A 42 -7.66 0.34 7.24
C VAL A 42 -6.85 0.67 8.49
N VAL A 43 -7.43 0.41 9.67
CA VAL A 43 -6.74 0.54 10.95
C VAL A 43 -6.91 -0.77 11.71
N GLU A 44 -5.78 -1.40 12.03
CA GLU A 44 -5.71 -2.61 12.85
C GLU A 44 -5.60 -2.26 14.34
N LEU A 45 -6.28 -3.04 15.17
CA LEU A 45 -6.19 -2.90 16.62
C LEU A 45 -4.83 -3.44 17.10
N PRO A 46 -4.02 -2.66 17.84
CA PRO A 46 -2.75 -3.15 18.34
C PRO A 46 -2.93 -4.36 19.27
N THR A 47 -1.94 -5.23 19.26
CA THR A 47 -1.82 -6.33 20.22
C THR A 47 -1.40 -5.80 21.59
N VAL A 48 -1.72 -6.53 22.66
CA VAL A 48 -1.32 -6.17 24.03
C VAL A 48 0.21 -6.06 24.15
N ARG A 49 0.96 -6.89 23.42
CA ARG A 49 2.42 -6.80 23.36
C ARG A 49 2.90 -5.47 22.78
N GLN A 50 2.31 -5.03 21.66
CA GLN A 50 2.64 -3.73 21.05
C GLN A 50 2.27 -2.57 21.98
N LEU A 51 1.14 -2.67 22.69
CA LEU A 51 0.78 -1.66 23.69
C LEU A 51 1.77 -1.61 24.85
N ARG A 52 2.31 -2.76 25.27
CA ARG A 52 3.37 -2.81 26.29
C ARG A 52 4.64 -2.11 25.79
N GLU A 53 5.11 -2.45 24.60
CA GLU A 53 6.29 -1.82 23.97
C GLU A 53 6.12 -0.30 23.90
N ILE A 54 4.98 0.19 23.41
CA ILE A 54 4.67 1.63 23.34
C ILE A 54 4.62 2.26 24.75
N SER A 55 4.03 1.57 25.73
CA SER A 55 3.94 2.09 27.10
C SER A 55 5.34 2.25 27.73
N GLU A 56 6.25 1.31 27.49
CA GLU A 56 7.62 1.35 27.98
C GLU A 56 8.41 2.48 27.30
N GLU A 57 8.24 2.66 25.98
CA GLU A 57 8.85 3.77 25.22
C GLU A 57 8.41 5.14 25.72
N LEU A 58 7.15 5.27 26.13
CA LEU A 58 6.57 6.50 26.68
C LEU A 58 6.86 6.69 28.18
N GLY A 59 7.49 5.71 28.85
CA GLY A 59 7.78 5.76 30.28
C GLY A 59 6.57 5.49 31.18
N PHE A 60 5.52 4.85 30.66
CA PHE A 60 4.38 4.40 31.43
C PHE A 60 4.60 2.99 31.97
N ASN A 61 4.29 2.77 33.24
CA ASN A 61 4.32 1.45 33.87
C ASN A 61 2.89 0.94 34.03
N LEU A 62 2.37 0.27 33.01
CA LEU A 62 1.01 -0.26 32.98
C LEU A 62 1.00 -1.76 33.34
N THR A 63 -0.01 -2.18 34.10
CA THR A 63 -0.27 -3.62 34.34
C THR A 63 -0.96 -4.25 33.14
N GLU A 64 -0.98 -5.59 33.08
CA GLU A 64 -1.65 -6.30 31.98
C GLU A 64 -3.15 -5.98 31.88
N ASP A 65 -3.83 -5.89 33.01
CA ASP A 65 -5.25 -5.52 33.07
C ASP A 65 -5.48 -4.12 32.52
N GLN A 66 -4.56 -3.19 32.80
CA GLN A 66 -4.63 -1.83 32.26
C GLN A 66 -4.39 -1.83 30.75
N LEU A 67 -3.44 -2.62 30.25
CA LEU A 67 -3.16 -2.72 28.81
C LEU A 67 -4.38 -3.27 28.04
N GLU A 68 -5.08 -4.28 28.56
CA GLU A 68 -6.31 -4.78 27.93
C GLU A 68 -7.43 -3.72 27.98
N GLN A 69 -7.59 -3.03 29.11
CA GLN A 69 -8.56 -1.94 29.22
C GLN A 69 -8.27 -0.80 28.22
N HIS A 70 -6.99 -0.45 28.04
CA HIS A 70 -6.57 0.53 27.05
C HIS A 70 -6.85 0.05 25.62
N ARG A 71 -6.63 -1.23 25.35
CA ARG A 71 -6.96 -1.86 24.07
C ARG A 71 -8.45 -1.80 23.76
N ASP A 72 -9.30 -2.03 24.75
CA ASP A 72 -10.76 -1.89 24.62
C ASP A 72 -11.17 -0.45 24.29
N TYR A 73 -10.52 0.55 24.89
CA TYR A 73 -10.77 1.95 24.52
C TYR A 73 -10.36 2.25 23.08
N LEU A 74 -9.22 1.70 22.62
CA LEU A 74 -8.74 1.88 21.25
C LEU A 74 -9.67 1.28 20.20
N LYS A 75 -10.41 0.22 20.54
CA LYS A 75 -11.37 -0.43 19.64
C LYS A 75 -12.40 0.55 19.07
N GLY A 76 -12.99 1.41 19.91
CA GLY A 76 -13.97 2.39 19.46
C GLY A 76 -13.41 3.40 18.46
N PHE A 77 -12.13 3.78 18.60
CA PHE A 77 -11.46 4.66 17.65
C PHE A 77 -11.20 3.94 16.31
N CYS A 78 -10.72 2.70 16.34
CA CYS A 78 -10.53 1.89 15.14
C CYS A 78 -11.84 1.72 14.35
N GLU A 79 -12.94 1.42 15.04
CA GLU A 79 -14.27 1.32 14.42
C GLU A 79 -14.73 2.64 13.79
N ALA A 80 -14.42 3.78 14.42
CA ALA A 80 -14.73 5.09 13.84
C ALA A 80 -13.93 5.34 12.55
N TYR A 81 -12.64 5.00 12.52
CA TYR A 81 -11.83 5.11 11.30
C TYR A 81 -12.31 4.18 10.18
N GLN A 82 -12.75 2.97 10.52
CA GLN A 82 -13.34 2.06 9.54
C GLN A 82 -14.61 2.63 8.92
N LYS A 83 -15.46 3.29 9.71
CA LYS A 83 -16.65 3.98 9.18
C LYS A 83 -16.30 5.16 8.27
N LEU A 84 -15.19 5.87 8.53
CA LEU A 84 -14.76 6.97 7.66
C LEU A 84 -14.42 6.48 6.25
N GLU A 85 -13.89 5.28 6.10
CA GLU A 85 -13.60 4.67 4.80
C GLU A 85 -14.85 4.28 4.02
N GLU A 86 -15.96 4.01 4.71
CA GLU A 86 -17.25 3.78 4.07
C GLU A 86 -17.87 5.07 3.52
N LEU A 87 -17.37 6.24 3.94
CA LEU A 87 -17.86 7.53 3.45
C LEU A 87 -17.36 7.77 2.03
N VAL A 88 -18.31 7.92 1.11
CA VAL A 88 -18.01 8.36 -0.26
C VAL A 88 -17.53 9.81 -0.22
N GLU A 89 -16.35 10.06 -0.78
CA GLU A 89 -15.82 11.43 -0.90
C GLU A 89 -16.79 12.30 -1.72
N PRO A 90 -17.28 13.43 -1.18
CA PRO A 90 -18.17 14.31 -1.93
C PRO A 90 -17.36 15.03 -3.02
N THR A 91 -17.74 14.83 -4.28
CA THR A 91 -17.15 15.58 -5.39
C THR A 91 -17.59 17.03 -5.33
N LEU A 92 -16.65 17.95 -5.10
CA LEU A 92 -16.92 19.38 -5.21
C LEU A 92 -17.23 19.73 -6.67
N GLU A 93 -18.15 20.68 -6.87
CA GLU A 93 -18.37 21.26 -8.19
C GLU A 93 -17.09 21.94 -8.69
N VAL A 94 -16.60 21.49 -9.85
CA VAL A 94 -15.39 22.05 -10.48
C VAL A 94 -15.71 23.42 -11.08
N LYS A 95 -15.41 24.49 -10.34
CA LYS A 95 -15.64 25.89 -10.79
C LYS A 95 -14.77 26.30 -11.98
N PHE A 96 -13.56 25.77 -12.07
CA PHE A 96 -12.60 26.08 -13.13
C PHE A 96 -12.03 24.77 -13.68
N PRO A 97 -12.65 24.18 -14.71
CA PRO A 97 -12.12 22.96 -15.31
C PRO A 97 -10.74 23.24 -15.89
N ARG A 98 -9.81 22.31 -15.68
CA ARG A 98 -8.50 22.40 -16.32
C ARG A 98 -8.66 22.19 -17.83
N THR A 99 -8.13 23.11 -18.63
CA THR A 99 -7.95 22.85 -20.06
C THR A 99 -6.99 21.68 -20.23
N SER A 100 -7.27 20.77 -21.17
CA SER A 100 -6.32 19.72 -21.54
C SER A 100 -5.00 20.36 -21.96
N GLY A 101 -3.90 19.98 -21.32
CA GLY A 101 -2.57 20.37 -21.78
C GLY A 101 -2.25 19.69 -23.10
N HIS A 102 -1.60 20.41 -24.01
CA HIS A 102 -0.97 19.83 -25.20
C HIS A 102 0.48 19.50 -24.86
N LYS A 103 0.92 18.27 -25.15
CA LYS A 103 2.33 17.93 -25.06
C LYS A 103 3.00 18.36 -26.37
N PRO A 104 3.98 19.29 -26.35
CA PRO A 104 4.63 19.76 -27.57
C PRO A 104 5.25 18.61 -28.35
N THR A 105 5.19 18.66 -29.67
CA THR A 105 5.94 17.73 -30.53
C THR A 105 7.44 18.06 -30.49
N LYS A 106 8.26 17.18 -31.07
CA LYS A 106 9.72 17.40 -31.15
C LYS A 106 10.07 18.66 -31.93
N GLU A 107 9.24 18.99 -32.92
CA GLU A 107 9.35 20.21 -33.73
C GLU A 107 8.97 21.47 -32.92
N GLU A 108 8.01 21.35 -32.01
CA GLU A 108 7.53 22.45 -31.14
C GLU A 108 8.42 22.68 -29.91
N ASN A 109 9.20 21.67 -29.49
CA ASN A 109 10.12 21.75 -28.34
C ASN A 109 11.53 21.20 -28.68
N PRO A 110 12.24 21.82 -29.65
CA PRO A 110 13.52 21.31 -30.13
C PRO A 110 14.63 21.34 -29.07
N TYR A 111 14.49 22.21 -28.06
CA TYR A 111 15.46 22.39 -26.98
C TYR A 111 15.02 21.77 -25.65
N ASN A 112 13.88 21.05 -25.62
CA ASN A 112 13.34 20.41 -24.42
C ASN A 112 13.21 21.40 -23.22
N ALA A 113 12.75 22.62 -23.50
CA ALA A 113 12.57 23.71 -22.54
C ALA A 113 11.13 23.83 -22.01
N TRP A 114 10.21 23.03 -22.56
CA TRP A 114 8.85 22.79 -22.10
C TRP A 114 8.70 21.36 -21.58
#